data_AF-A0A1S3DPX2-F1
#
_entry.id   AF-A0A1S3DPX2-F1
#
_cell.length_a   1.000
_cell.length_b   1.000
_cell.length_c   1.000
_cell.angle_alpha   90.00
_cell.angle_beta   90.00
_cell.angle_gamma   90.00
#
_symmetry.space_group_name_H-M   'P 1'
#
loop_
_entity.id
_entity.type
_entity.pdbx_description
1 polymer ?
#
loop_
_entity_poly.entity_id
_entity_poly.type
_entity_poly.pdbx_seq_one_letter_code
_entity_poly.pdbx_strand_id
1 'polypeptide(L)'
;MKATCPDFAEVANLKEISILRKIPDHLNVLCLCETYVNRSTRQVTLVFPLMELNLEEYIRTTDNISEKRAKEILYQIVNGLHHLHSYKVFHRDIKPENILIRGDLVVVGDLGSLQFIKSKGLHTEYIATRWYRSPECLLTEGYYSFELDIWAAGCVFYETLTRNPLFPGDSEIDQLDRIHQVLGTPKAETLKKFEKYKSSNFTYQFKQYPGGGIDVLVPQIHEKGKKLMSEMLKYDPKRRPTAQKILSCAYFADLTQLKQYLEQKQVMKKLAKKNYMAGGMQKTSHPTHLLANTKSSHQMDMSKFIQSDLTF
;
A
#
# COMPACT_ATOMS: atom_id res chain seq x y z
N MET A 1 24.90 31.02 10.90
CA MET A 1 24.90 29.60 11.33
C MET A 1 24.86 28.73 10.10
N LYS A 2 25.94 27.97 9.82
CA LYS A 2 26.03 27.09 8.64
C LYS A 2 25.17 25.85 8.91
N ALA A 3 24.09 25.68 8.15
CA ALA A 3 23.34 24.43 8.13
C ALA A 3 24.26 23.33 7.58
N THR A 4 24.67 22.41 8.44
CA THR A 4 25.46 21.22 8.09
C THR A 4 24.69 20.38 7.06
N CYS A 5 25.40 19.97 6.01
CA CYS A 5 24.90 19.09 4.96
C CYS A 5 24.71 17.68 5.54
N PRO A 6 23.63 16.96 5.20
CA PRO A 6 23.42 15.63 5.73
C PRO A 6 24.52 14.69 5.28
N ASP A 7 25.24 14.13 6.24
CA ASP A 7 26.16 13.03 5.97
C ASP A 7 25.39 11.80 5.46
N PHE A 8 26.07 10.83 4.85
CA PHE A 8 25.44 9.58 4.38
C PHE A 8 24.65 8.88 5.52
N ALA A 9 25.09 9.09 6.76
CA ALA A 9 24.39 8.68 7.98
C ALA A 9 23.04 9.39 8.18
N GLU A 10 22.93 10.69 7.87
CA GLU A 10 21.68 11.46 7.98
C GLU A 10 20.66 11.06 6.90
N VAL A 11 21.12 10.75 5.69
CA VAL A 11 20.24 10.19 4.63
C VAL A 11 19.75 8.79 5.00
N ALA A 12 20.62 7.94 5.55
CA ALA A 12 20.23 6.62 6.04
C ALA A 12 19.19 6.67 7.18
N ASN A 13 19.10 7.80 7.90
CA ASN A 13 18.14 8.05 8.97
C ASN A 13 16.80 8.60 8.48
N LEU A 14 16.65 8.93 7.19
CA LEU A 14 15.33 9.25 6.63
C LEU A 14 14.41 8.05 6.89
N LYS A 15 13.23 8.33 7.46
CA LYS A 15 12.30 7.31 7.95
C LYS A 15 12.03 6.23 6.91
N GLU A 16 11.75 6.63 5.67
CA GLU A 16 11.53 5.74 4.53
C GLU A 16 12.74 4.82 4.28
N ILE A 17 13.93 5.38 4.11
CA ILE A 17 15.17 4.62 3.88
C ILE A 17 15.47 3.68 5.06
N SER A 18 15.22 4.14 6.29
CA SER A 18 15.46 3.36 7.51
C SER A 18 14.56 2.13 7.61
N ILE A 19 13.28 2.25 7.20
CA ILE A 19 12.33 1.13 7.19
C ILE A 19 12.74 0.16 6.08
N LEU A 20 13.01 0.66 4.88
CA LEU A 20 13.37 -0.16 3.72
C LEU A 20 14.63 -0.99 3.92
N ARG A 21 15.60 -0.48 4.68
CA ARG A 21 16.82 -1.24 5.01
C ARG A 21 16.62 -2.27 6.11
N LYS A 22 15.57 -2.15 6.93
CA LYS A 22 15.28 -3.07 8.04
C LYS A 22 14.41 -4.26 7.64
N ILE A 23 13.62 -4.12 6.58
CA ILE A 23 12.75 -5.18 6.08
C ILE A 23 13.49 -5.97 4.99
N PRO A 24 13.56 -7.31 5.05
CA PRO A 24 14.15 -8.11 3.99
C PRO A 24 13.42 -7.96 2.65
N ASP A 25 14.15 -8.10 1.54
CA ASP A 25 13.56 -8.02 0.20
C ASP A 25 12.44 -9.05 0.00
N HIS A 26 11.35 -8.61 -0.60
CA HIS A 26 10.24 -9.45 -1.03
C HIS A 26 9.93 -9.21 -2.51
N LEU A 27 9.27 -10.18 -3.15
CA LEU A 27 8.96 -10.09 -4.58
C LEU A 27 7.82 -9.09 -4.84
N ASN A 28 6.82 -9.10 -3.96
CA ASN A 28 5.63 -8.26 -4.07
C ASN A 28 5.71 -6.97 -3.22
N VAL A 29 6.91 -6.55 -2.80
CA VAL A 29 7.15 -5.25 -2.15
C VAL A 29 8.30 -4.57 -2.89
N LEU A 30 8.13 -3.30 -3.25
CA LEU A 30 9.13 -2.55 -3.98
C LEU A 30 10.39 -2.45 -3.12
N CYS A 31 11.54 -2.78 -3.69
CA CYS A 31 12.80 -2.84 -2.96
C CYS A 31 13.73 -1.74 -3.48
N LEU A 32 14.34 -1.00 -2.56
CA LEU A 32 15.39 -0.04 -2.88
C LEU A 32 16.64 -0.80 -3.35
N CYS A 33 17.06 -0.57 -4.59
CA CYS A 33 18.28 -1.17 -5.13
C CYS A 33 19.50 -0.41 -4.60
N GLU A 34 19.54 0.91 -4.82
CA GLU A 34 20.68 1.76 -4.53
C GLU A 34 20.24 3.16 -4.12
N THR A 35 21.12 3.86 -3.39
CA THR A 35 20.92 5.26 -2.98
C THR A 35 22.14 6.07 -3.34
N TYR A 36 21.95 7.16 -4.07
CA TYR A 36 23.00 8.11 -4.41
C TYR A 36 22.76 9.43 -3.67
N VAL A 37 23.81 9.99 -3.09
CA VAL A 37 23.75 11.27 -2.38
C VAL A 37 24.68 12.26 -3.08
N ASN A 38 24.10 13.29 -3.69
CA ASN A 38 24.88 14.40 -4.20
C ASN A 38 25.10 15.42 -3.07
N ARG A 39 26.31 15.43 -2.51
CA ARG A 39 26.68 16.31 -1.38
C ARG A 39 26.67 17.79 -1.74
N SER A 40 26.96 18.16 -2.99
CA SER A 40 26.95 19.55 -3.44
C SER A 40 25.54 20.13 -3.57
N THR A 41 24.58 19.31 -4.02
CA THR A 41 23.18 19.75 -4.23
C THR A 41 22.24 19.34 -3.10
N ARG A 42 22.72 18.56 -2.12
CA ARG A 42 21.92 17.93 -1.06
C ARG A 42 20.77 17.07 -1.59
N GLN A 43 20.93 16.51 -2.79
CA GLN A 43 19.92 15.66 -3.41
C GLN A 43 20.18 14.19 -3.09
N VAL A 44 19.10 13.46 -2.79
CA VAL A 44 19.11 12.01 -2.62
C VAL A 44 18.37 11.40 -3.80
N THR A 45 19.01 10.47 -4.50
CA THR A 45 18.41 9.69 -5.59
C THR A 45 18.22 8.26 -5.14
N LEU A 46 16.99 7.77 -5.23
CA LEU A 46 16.61 6.40 -4.90
C LEU A 46 16.43 5.61 -6.20
N VAL A 47 17.12 4.47 -6.30
CA VAL A 47 17.05 3.60 -7.48
C VAL A 47 16.19 2.39 -7.15
N PHE A 48 15.16 2.17 -7.96
CA PHE A 48 14.21 1.06 -7.84
C PHE A 48 14.17 0.24 -9.12
N PRO A 49 13.68 -1.01 -9.07
CA PRO A 49 13.37 -1.77 -10.28
C PRO A 49 12.37 -1.02 -11.15
N LEU A 50 12.64 -0.97 -12.46
CA LEU A 50 11.70 -0.42 -13.43
C LEU A 50 10.44 -1.30 -13.52
N MET A 51 9.28 -0.65 -13.40
CA MET A 51 7.96 -1.23 -13.57
C MET A 51 7.31 -0.67 -14.83
N GLU A 52 6.35 -1.38 -15.41
CA GLU A 52 5.73 -1.01 -16.69
C GLU A 52 4.59 -0.02 -16.48
N LEU A 53 3.68 -0.31 -15.55
CA LEU A 53 2.47 0.46 -15.27
C LEU A 53 2.20 0.48 -13.76
N ASN A 54 1.36 1.40 -13.31
CA ASN A 54 0.62 1.23 -12.05
C ASN A 54 -0.76 0.61 -12.33
N LEU A 55 -1.46 0.17 -11.29
CA LEU A 55 -2.75 -0.50 -11.42
C LEU A 55 -3.86 0.45 -11.87
N GLU A 56 -3.77 1.74 -11.54
CA GLU A 56 -4.71 2.77 -12.06
C GLU A 56 -4.64 2.82 -13.59
N GLU A 57 -3.44 2.96 -14.14
CA GLU A 57 -3.21 2.96 -15.58
C GLU A 57 -3.62 1.63 -16.21
N TYR A 58 -3.30 0.50 -15.56
CA TYR A 58 -3.71 -0.82 -16.02
C TYR A 58 -5.23 -0.99 -16.08
N ILE A 59 -5.96 -0.53 -15.06
CA ILE A 59 -7.43 -0.50 -15.04
C ILE A 59 -7.95 0.35 -16.18
N ARG A 60 -7.38 1.55 -16.40
CA ARG A 60 -7.83 2.45 -17.46
C ARG A 60 -7.60 1.89 -18.86
N THR A 61 -6.45 1.28 -19.11
CA THR A 61 -5.98 0.92 -20.47
C THR A 61 -6.26 -0.51 -20.89
N THR A 62 -6.52 -1.42 -19.95
CA THR A 62 -6.81 -2.82 -20.26
C THR A 62 -8.31 -3.00 -20.43
N ASP A 63 -8.72 -3.44 -21.62
CA ASP A 63 -10.10 -3.87 -21.85
C ASP A 63 -10.39 -5.16 -21.09
N ASN A 64 -11.48 -5.17 -20.31
CA ASN A 64 -12.01 -6.35 -19.61
C ASN A 64 -10.98 -7.13 -18.76
N ILE A 65 -10.67 -6.63 -17.56
CA ILE A 65 -9.88 -7.39 -16.58
C ILE A 65 -10.70 -8.57 -16.08
N SER A 66 -10.27 -9.80 -16.42
CA SER A 66 -10.94 -11.02 -15.96
C SER A 66 -10.87 -11.18 -14.43
N GLU A 67 -11.86 -11.87 -13.84
CA GLU A 67 -11.84 -12.22 -12.41
C GLU A 67 -10.56 -12.98 -12.03
N LYS A 68 -10.08 -13.87 -12.91
CA LYS A 68 -8.82 -14.58 -12.72
C LYS A 68 -7.65 -13.61 -12.55
N ARG A 69 -7.52 -12.61 -13.43
CA ARG A 69 -6.43 -11.63 -13.34
C ARG A 69 -6.56 -10.75 -12.09
N ALA A 70 -7.77 -10.27 -11.77
CA ALA A 70 -8.01 -9.50 -10.55
C ALA A 70 -7.68 -10.31 -9.29
N LYS A 71 -7.99 -11.62 -9.27
CA LYS A 71 -7.63 -12.56 -8.22
C LYS A 71 -6.11 -12.69 -8.07
N GLU A 72 -5.38 -12.82 -9.16
CA GLU A 72 -3.90 -12.89 -9.16
C GLU A 72 -3.26 -11.59 -8.65
N ILE A 73 -3.81 -10.44 -9.05
CA ILE A 73 -3.39 -9.11 -8.57
C ILE A 73 -3.61 -9.01 -7.07
N LEU A 74 -4.83 -9.30 -6.58
CA LEU A 74 -5.15 -9.28 -5.16
C LEU A 74 -4.23 -10.21 -4.35
N TYR A 75 -4.01 -11.43 -4.83
CA TYR A 75 -3.13 -12.38 -4.15
C TYR A 75 -1.73 -11.80 -3.91
N GLN A 76 -1.14 -11.19 -4.94
CA GLN A 76 0.18 -10.59 -4.86
C GLN A 76 0.22 -9.34 -3.96
N ILE A 77 -0.80 -8.48 -4.01
CA ILE A 77 -0.94 -7.35 -3.07
C ILE A 77 -0.95 -7.88 -1.63
N VAL A 78 -1.81 -8.86 -1.32
CA VAL A 78 -1.91 -9.44 0.02
C VAL A 78 -0.62 -10.14 0.42
N ASN A 79 0.10 -10.77 -0.52
CA ASN A 79 1.39 -11.39 -0.25
C ASN A 79 2.45 -10.35 0.16
N GLY A 80 2.45 -9.18 -0.51
CA GLY A 80 3.28 -8.04 -0.10
C GLY A 80 2.90 -7.50 1.27
N LEU A 81 1.60 -7.33 1.54
CA LEU A 81 1.11 -6.89 2.86
C LEU A 81 1.45 -7.88 3.96
N HIS A 82 1.32 -9.18 3.73
CA HIS A 82 1.70 -10.22 4.69
C HIS A 82 3.17 -10.09 5.10
N HIS A 83 4.05 -9.87 4.11
CA HIS A 83 5.46 -9.63 4.37
C HIS A 83 5.65 -8.40 5.27
N LEU A 84 5.10 -7.24 4.89
CA LEU A 84 5.22 -6.01 5.71
C LEU A 84 4.68 -6.21 7.14
N HIS A 85 3.49 -6.79 7.27
CA HIS A 85 2.82 -7.00 8.56
C HIS A 85 3.61 -7.94 9.47
N SER A 86 4.32 -8.93 8.91
CA SER A 86 5.20 -9.84 9.67
C SER A 86 6.37 -9.10 10.34
N TYR A 87 6.82 -7.99 9.75
CA TYR A 87 7.86 -7.11 10.30
C TYR A 87 7.30 -5.92 11.09
N LYS A 88 6.01 -5.98 11.48
CA LYS A 88 5.31 -4.91 12.23
C LYS A 88 5.32 -3.57 11.49
N VAL A 89 5.26 -3.62 10.17
CA VAL A 89 5.13 -2.46 9.30
C VAL A 89 3.82 -2.57 8.54
N PHE A 90 3.15 -1.44 8.38
CA PHE A 90 1.90 -1.29 7.65
C PHE A 90 2.05 -0.14 6.66
N HIS A 91 1.36 -0.26 5.53
CA HIS A 91 1.60 0.55 4.34
C HIS A 91 0.98 1.93 4.43
N ARG A 92 -0.28 2.00 4.85
CA ARG A 92 -1.07 3.23 5.00
C ARG A 92 -1.42 3.98 3.72
N ASP A 93 -1.13 3.46 2.54
CA ASP A 93 -1.52 4.13 1.28
C ASP A 93 -1.69 3.11 0.14
N ILE A 94 -2.42 2.03 0.42
CA ILE A 94 -2.77 1.04 -0.59
C ILE A 94 -3.88 1.63 -1.47
N LYS A 95 -3.55 1.84 -2.74
CA LYS A 95 -4.42 2.36 -3.79
C LYS A 95 -3.83 1.99 -5.17
N PRO A 96 -4.63 1.99 -6.25
CA PRO A 96 -4.17 1.56 -7.57
C PRO A 96 -2.89 2.25 -8.06
N GLU A 97 -2.69 3.53 -7.76
CA GLU A 97 -1.51 4.32 -8.13
C GLU A 97 -0.21 3.76 -7.52
N ASN A 98 -0.32 3.13 -6.34
CA ASN A 98 0.79 2.57 -5.57
C ASN A 98 0.96 1.05 -5.78
N ILE A 99 0.15 0.43 -6.63
CA ILE A 99 0.33 -0.98 -7.02
C ILE A 99 0.98 -1.01 -8.39
N LEU A 100 2.22 -1.48 -8.46
CA LEU A 100 3.03 -1.48 -9.68
C LEU A 100 2.98 -2.84 -10.38
N ILE A 101 2.95 -2.83 -11.71
CA ILE A 101 2.78 -4.02 -12.55
C ILE A 101 3.94 -4.11 -13.55
N ARG A 102 4.46 -5.33 -13.75
CA ARG A 102 5.41 -5.69 -14.79
C ARG A 102 5.14 -7.11 -15.27
N GLY A 103 4.52 -7.25 -16.44
CA GLY A 103 3.93 -8.52 -16.89
C GLY A 103 3.01 -9.10 -15.81
N ASP A 104 3.32 -10.31 -15.34
CA ASP A 104 2.56 -10.98 -14.27
C ASP A 104 2.98 -10.61 -12.85
N LEU A 105 4.07 -9.86 -12.69
CA LEU A 105 4.53 -9.44 -11.37
C LEU A 105 3.76 -8.19 -10.91
N VAL A 106 3.21 -8.28 -9.72
CA VAL A 106 2.57 -7.17 -9.01
C VAL A 106 3.35 -6.84 -7.75
N VAL A 107 3.61 -5.56 -7.52
CA VAL A 107 4.48 -5.07 -6.44
C VAL A 107 3.78 -3.93 -5.71
N VAL A 108 3.71 -4.00 -4.39
CA VAL A 108 3.29 -2.88 -3.55
C VAL A 108 4.42 -1.84 -3.52
N GLY A 109 4.15 -0.64 -4.04
CA GLY A 109 5.08 0.50 -4.14
C GLY A 109 4.65 1.69 -3.28
N ASP A 110 5.35 2.81 -3.42
CA ASP A 110 5.24 4.01 -2.58
C ASP A 110 5.41 3.76 -1.07
N LEU A 111 6.67 3.74 -0.68
CA LEU A 111 7.09 3.29 0.63
C LEU A 111 7.28 4.46 1.61
N GLY A 112 7.03 5.71 1.18
CA GLY A 112 7.11 6.91 1.99
C GLY A 112 6.05 6.94 3.11
N SER A 113 4.93 6.25 2.88
CA SER A 113 3.84 6.12 3.85
C SER A 113 4.08 5.04 4.92
N LEU A 114 5.12 4.19 4.77
CA LEU A 114 5.39 3.11 5.72
C LEU A 114 5.59 3.61 7.15
N GLN A 115 5.12 2.81 8.09
CA GLN A 115 5.21 3.11 9.50
C GLN A 115 5.42 1.82 10.30
N PHE A 116 6.34 1.83 11.26
CA PHE A 116 6.38 0.80 12.29
C PHE A 116 5.15 0.96 13.19
N ILE A 117 4.47 -0.15 13.46
CA ILE A 117 3.38 -0.20 14.44
C ILE A 117 3.95 0.21 15.79
N LYS A 118 3.39 1.27 16.38
CA LYS A 118 3.81 1.73 17.70
C LYS A 118 3.18 0.80 18.74
N SER A 119 3.97 0.36 19.72
CA SER A 119 3.45 -0.45 20.83
C SER A 119 2.46 0.33 21.71
N LYS A 120 2.58 1.67 21.74
CA LYS A 120 1.68 2.60 22.43
C LYS A 120 1.63 3.94 21.67
N GLY A 121 0.45 4.56 21.65
CA GLY A 121 0.26 5.93 21.19
C GLY A 121 -0.42 6.05 19.82
N LEU A 122 -0.93 7.24 19.56
CA LEU A 122 -1.62 7.58 18.33
C LEU A 122 -0.62 7.68 17.16
N HIS A 123 -1.07 7.29 15.99
CA HIS A 123 -0.38 7.57 14.75
C HIS A 123 -0.69 9.00 14.29
N THR A 124 0.23 9.63 13.55
CA THR A 124 0.01 10.95 12.96
C THR A 124 -1.20 10.93 12.03
N GLU A 125 -1.70 12.09 11.63
CA GLU A 125 -2.80 12.20 10.68
C GLU A 125 -2.54 11.31 9.44
N TYR A 126 -3.56 10.56 9.05
CA TYR A 126 -3.49 9.61 7.95
C TYR A 126 -3.60 10.40 6.64
N ILE A 127 -2.47 10.73 6.04
CA ILE A 127 -2.40 11.44 4.76
C ILE A 127 -2.33 10.39 3.64
N ALA A 128 -3.50 9.97 3.18
CA ALA A 128 -3.65 9.07 2.03
C ALA A 128 -4.93 9.42 1.25
N THR A 129 -5.02 8.92 0.02
CA THR A 129 -6.19 9.14 -0.86
C THR A 129 -7.45 8.66 -0.12
N ARG A 130 -8.44 9.56 0.00
CA ARG A 130 -9.59 9.37 0.90
C ARG A 130 -10.42 8.12 0.60
N TRP A 131 -10.51 7.75 -0.67
CA TRP A 131 -11.39 6.68 -1.15
C TRP A 131 -11.06 5.29 -0.58
N TYR A 132 -9.83 5.10 -0.11
CA TYR A 132 -9.34 3.84 0.44
C TYR A 132 -9.22 3.86 1.98
N ARG A 133 -9.61 4.96 2.63
CA ARG A 133 -9.59 5.08 4.11
C ARG A 133 -10.61 4.13 4.73
N SER A 134 -10.16 3.41 5.76
CA SER A 134 -11.03 2.54 6.55
C SER A 134 -11.86 3.33 7.58
N PRO A 135 -12.95 2.74 8.11
CA PRO A 135 -13.78 3.40 9.12
C PRO A 135 -13.00 3.87 10.35
N GLU A 136 -12.06 3.08 10.87
CA GLU A 136 -11.23 3.47 12.01
C GLU A 136 -10.32 4.66 11.71
N CYS A 137 -9.86 4.84 10.47
CA CYS A 137 -9.09 6.02 10.07
C CYS A 137 -9.94 7.30 10.07
N LEU A 138 -11.25 7.19 9.81
CA LEU A 138 -12.18 8.32 9.72
C LEU A 138 -12.84 8.64 11.06
N LEU A 139 -13.07 7.61 11.88
CA LEU A 139 -13.82 7.69 13.15
C LEU A 139 -12.91 7.82 14.39
N THR A 140 -11.58 7.67 14.25
CA THR A 140 -10.64 7.79 15.37
C THR A 140 -9.50 8.76 15.10
N GLU A 141 -8.96 9.35 16.16
CA GLU A 141 -7.74 10.16 16.14
C GLU A 141 -6.52 9.24 16.21
N GLY A 142 -6.07 8.71 15.09
CA GLY A 142 -4.79 7.99 15.02
C GLY A 142 -4.77 6.60 15.68
N TYR A 143 -5.92 6.00 15.99
CA TYR A 143 -6.03 4.66 16.58
C TYR A 143 -6.37 3.61 15.53
N TYR A 144 -5.33 3.16 14.82
CA TYR A 144 -5.43 2.17 13.74
C TYR A 144 -4.14 1.34 13.63
N SER A 145 -4.19 0.23 12.90
CA SER A 145 -3.12 -0.76 12.76
C SER A 145 -3.19 -1.40 11.36
N PHE A 146 -2.44 -2.48 11.11
CA PHE A 146 -2.33 -3.17 9.81
C PHE A 146 -3.67 -3.57 9.16
N GLU A 147 -4.76 -3.64 9.93
CA GLU A 147 -6.11 -3.95 9.44
C GLU A 147 -6.64 -2.91 8.45
N LEU A 148 -6.12 -1.68 8.46
CA LEU A 148 -6.47 -0.66 7.47
C LEU A 148 -5.95 -1.02 6.07
N ASP A 149 -4.79 -1.68 5.96
CA ASP A 149 -4.26 -2.08 4.65
C ASP A 149 -5.13 -3.17 4.03
N ILE A 150 -5.75 -4.02 4.87
CA ILE A 150 -6.69 -5.06 4.42
C ILE A 150 -7.97 -4.44 3.87
N TRP A 151 -8.49 -3.39 4.51
CA TRP A 151 -9.63 -2.64 3.99
C TRP A 151 -9.32 -2.02 2.63
N ALA A 152 -8.20 -1.30 2.55
CA ALA A 152 -7.76 -0.64 1.33
C ALA A 152 -7.53 -1.64 0.17
N ALA A 153 -6.93 -2.80 0.45
CA ALA A 153 -6.80 -3.89 -0.52
C ALA A 153 -8.18 -4.43 -1.00
N GLY A 154 -9.19 -4.42 -0.13
CA GLY A 154 -10.57 -4.77 -0.48
C GLY A 154 -11.20 -3.76 -1.46
N CYS A 155 -10.99 -2.47 -1.21
CA CYS A 155 -11.40 -1.40 -2.13
C CYS A 155 -10.69 -1.52 -3.49
N VAL A 156 -9.38 -1.73 -3.49
CA VAL A 156 -8.58 -1.94 -4.72
C VAL A 156 -9.07 -3.18 -5.49
N PHE A 157 -9.43 -4.26 -4.80
CA PHE A 157 -9.98 -5.45 -5.45
C PHE A 157 -11.31 -5.18 -6.14
N TYR A 158 -12.22 -4.48 -5.45
CA TYR A 158 -13.48 -4.04 -6.05
C TYR A 158 -13.25 -3.18 -7.29
N GLU A 159 -12.36 -2.20 -7.21
CA GLU A 159 -12.08 -1.28 -8.31
C GLU A 159 -11.41 -1.97 -9.49
N THR A 160 -10.54 -2.95 -9.23
CA THR A 160 -9.94 -3.79 -10.30
C THR A 160 -11.00 -4.55 -11.08
N LEU A 161 -12.06 -5.01 -10.40
CA LEU A 161 -13.14 -5.80 -11.00
C LEU A 161 -14.20 -4.94 -11.70
N THR A 162 -14.48 -3.75 -11.17
CA THR A 162 -15.61 -2.92 -11.62
C THR A 162 -15.18 -1.68 -12.39
N ARG A 163 -13.88 -1.35 -12.38
CA ARG A 163 -13.28 -0.12 -12.92
C ARG A 163 -13.80 1.16 -12.25
N ASN A 164 -14.48 1.04 -11.12
CA ASN A 164 -15.05 2.16 -10.39
C ASN A 164 -14.56 2.12 -8.94
N PRO A 165 -14.17 3.27 -8.36
CA PRO A 165 -13.82 3.33 -6.94
C PRO A 165 -15.04 2.93 -6.09
N LEU A 166 -14.81 2.14 -5.04
CA LEU A 166 -15.90 1.65 -4.19
C LEU A 166 -16.56 2.77 -3.36
N PHE A 167 -15.74 3.69 -2.84
CA PHE A 167 -16.20 4.77 -1.96
C PHE A 167 -15.58 6.11 -2.39
N PRO A 168 -16.04 6.74 -3.48
CA PRO A 168 -15.46 7.98 -3.99
C PRO A 168 -15.96 9.21 -3.21
N GLY A 169 -15.52 9.38 -1.95
CA GLY A 169 -15.96 10.47 -1.08
C GLY A 169 -15.22 11.80 -1.29
N ASP A 170 -15.97 12.91 -1.33
CA ASP A 170 -15.43 14.26 -1.54
C ASP A 170 -14.90 14.91 -0.25
N SER A 171 -15.41 14.48 0.90
CA SER A 171 -14.99 14.88 2.26
C SER A 171 -14.96 13.68 3.19
N GLU A 172 -14.43 13.80 4.41
CA GLU A 172 -14.42 12.68 5.36
C GLU A 172 -15.84 12.24 5.77
N ILE A 173 -16.76 13.20 5.90
CA ILE A 173 -18.17 12.94 6.17
C ILE A 173 -18.83 12.25 4.98
N ASP A 174 -18.59 12.73 3.75
CA ASP A 174 -19.13 12.08 2.54
C ASP A 174 -18.54 10.67 2.36
N GLN A 175 -17.26 10.48 2.65
CA GLN A 175 -16.61 9.17 2.65
C GLN A 175 -17.31 8.21 3.61
N LEU A 176 -17.58 8.63 4.85
CA LEU A 176 -18.32 7.82 5.82
C LEU A 176 -19.75 7.53 5.35
N ASP A 177 -20.45 8.52 4.79
CA ASP A 177 -21.80 8.33 4.26
C ASP A 177 -21.83 7.29 3.12
N ARG A 178 -20.88 7.34 2.19
CA ARG A 178 -20.73 6.32 1.13
C ARG A 178 -20.46 4.93 1.67
N ILE A 179 -19.65 4.81 2.72
CA ILE A 179 -19.45 3.52 3.40
C ILE A 179 -20.77 3.03 4.01
N HIS A 180 -21.52 3.91 4.69
CA HIS A 180 -22.83 3.57 5.27
C HIS A 180 -23.84 3.12 4.22
N GLN A 181 -23.87 3.74 3.04
CA GLN A 181 -24.79 3.36 1.96
C GLN A 181 -24.59 1.91 1.50
N VAL A 182 -23.33 1.45 1.42
CA VAL A 182 -23.01 0.09 0.99
C VAL A 182 -23.14 -0.92 2.14
N LEU A 183 -22.50 -0.63 3.28
CA LEU A 183 -22.39 -1.58 4.40
C LEU A 183 -23.55 -1.51 5.39
N GLY A 184 -24.37 -0.47 5.30
CA GLY A 184 -25.35 -0.11 6.33
C GLY A 184 -24.71 0.71 7.45
N THR A 185 -25.55 1.46 8.16
CA THR A 185 -25.08 2.24 9.31
C THR A 185 -24.68 1.28 10.45
N PRO A 186 -23.48 1.44 11.06
CA PRO A 186 -23.01 0.53 12.09
C PRO A 186 -23.91 0.61 13.33
N LYS A 187 -24.18 -0.56 13.93
CA LYS A 187 -24.88 -0.64 15.22
C LYS A 187 -24.11 0.14 16.29
N ALA A 188 -24.83 0.68 17.28
CA ALA A 188 -24.25 1.41 18.40
C ALA A 188 -23.10 0.65 19.11
N GLU A 189 -23.22 -0.68 19.27
CA GLU A 189 -22.16 -1.52 19.85
C GLU A 189 -20.86 -1.51 19.03
N THR A 190 -20.96 -1.41 17.71
CA THR A 190 -19.78 -1.30 16.83
C THR A 190 -19.18 0.09 16.93
N LEU A 191 -20.01 1.15 16.94
CA LEU A 191 -19.54 2.52 17.11
C LEU A 191 -18.85 2.76 18.45
N LYS A 192 -19.37 2.18 19.54
CA LYS A 192 -18.75 2.24 20.89
C LYS A 192 -17.29 1.78 20.91
N LYS A 193 -16.86 0.93 19.97
CA LYS A 193 -15.46 0.47 19.88
C LYS A 193 -14.49 1.58 19.46
N PHE A 194 -14.97 2.60 18.74
CA PHE A 194 -14.17 3.74 18.30
C PHE A 194 -14.22 4.90 19.29
N GLU A 195 -15.23 4.94 20.16
CA GLU A 195 -15.53 6.06 21.06
C GLU A 195 -14.35 6.49 21.95
N LYS A 196 -13.54 5.53 22.41
CA LYS A 196 -12.37 5.79 23.26
C LYS A 196 -11.36 6.74 22.60
N TYR A 197 -11.23 6.69 21.28
CA TYR A 197 -10.28 7.48 20.50
C TYR A 197 -11.00 8.29 19.42
N LYS A 198 -12.25 8.68 19.67
CA LYS A 198 -13.14 9.29 18.68
C LYS A 198 -12.53 10.54 18.04
N SER A 199 -12.71 10.69 16.73
CA SER A 199 -12.45 11.93 15.99
C SER A 199 -13.63 12.89 16.06
N SER A 200 -13.45 14.11 15.53
CA SER A 200 -14.52 15.09 15.33
C SER A 200 -15.68 14.55 14.49
N ASN A 201 -15.42 13.65 13.54
CA ASN A 201 -16.45 13.03 12.69
C ASN A 201 -17.39 12.10 13.47
N PHE A 202 -16.98 11.62 14.65
CA PHE A 202 -17.74 10.66 15.45
C PHE A 202 -19.06 11.24 15.98
N THR A 203 -19.16 12.56 16.15
CA THR A 203 -20.37 13.23 16.65
C THR A 203 -21.35 13.62 15.54
N TYR A 204 -20.98 13.40 14.26
CA TYR A 204 -21.84 13.70 13.14
C TYR A 204 -23.06 12.78 13.09
N GLN A 205 -24.24 13.35 12.87
CA GLN A 205 -25.49 12.60 12.76
C GLN A 205 -25.69 12.12 11.32
N PHE A 206 -25.28 10.89 11.05
CA PHE A 206 -25.47 10.26 9.75
C PHE A 206 -26.92 9.80 9.52
N LYS A 207 -27.33 9.81 8.25
CA LYS A 207 -28.54 9.12 7.81
C LYS A 207 -28.41 7.62 8.11
N GLN A 208 -29.54 6.98 8.40
CA GLN A 208 -29.59 5.55 8.67
C GLN A 208 -29.83 4.78 7.38
N TYR A 209 -28.96 3.82 7.10
CA TYR A 209 -29.04 2.96 5.92
C TYR A 209 -29.10 1.49 6.37
N PRO A 210 -29.98 0.66 5.76
CA PRO A 210 -30.03 -0.77 6.05
C PRO A 210 -28.78 -1.52 5.54
N GLY A 211 -28.09 -0.97 4.54
CA GLY A 211 -26.97 -1.59 3.83
C GLY A 211 -27.42 -2.49 2.69
N GLY A 212 -26.84 -2.31 1.51
CA GLY A 212 -27.11 -3.15 0.33
C GLY A 212 -26.27 -4.43 0.28
N GLY A 213 -25.15 -4.46 1.00
CA GLY A 213 -24.15 -5.51 0.87
C GLY A 213 -23.19 -5.24 -0.29
N ILE A 214 -21.99 -5.82 -0.24
CA ILE A 214 -20.97 -5.66 -1.30
C ILE A 214 -21.22 -6.64 -2.44
N ASP A 215 -21.77 -7.80 -2.13
CA ASP A 215 -22.08 -8.89 -3.04
C ASP A 215 -23.00 -8.48 -4.20
N VAL A 216 -23.95 -7.57 -3.94
CA VAL A 216 -24.86 -7.04 -4.97
C VAL A 216 -24.17 -6.12 -5.97
N LEU A 217 -23.02 -5.53 -5.61
CA LEU A 217 -22.26 -4.62 -6.47
C LEU A 217 -21.34 -5.38 -7.46
N VAL A 218 -21.12 -6.67 -7.22
CA VAL A 218 -20.24 -7.53 -8.02
C VAL A 218 -20.92 -8.85 -8.40
N PRO A 219 -22.12 -8.83 -9.03
CA PRO A 219 -22.93 -10.02 -9.26
C PRO A 219 -22.22 -11.09 -10.09
N GLN A 220 -21.33 -10.68 -11.00
CA GLN A 220 -20.57 -11.51 -11.94
C GLN A 220 -19.40 -12.30 -11.31
N ILE A 221 -19.05 -12.03 -10.05
CA ILE A 221 -17.89 -12.62 -9.39
C ILE A 221 -18.25 -13.92 -8.69
N HIS A 222 -17.32 -14.87 -8.65
CA HIS A 222 -17.52 -16.12 -7.93
C HIS A 222 -17.82 -15.88 -6.43
N GLU A 223 -18.72 -16.66 -5.85
CA GLU A 223 -19.20 -16.51 -4.46
C GLU A 223 -18.08 -16.46 -3.41
N LYS A 224 -17.02 -17.26 -3.61
CA LYS A 224 -15.81 -17.21 -2.77
C LYS A 224 -15.11 -15.85 -2.79
N GLY A 225 -15.09 -15.16 -3.94
CA GLY A 225 -14.51 -13.83 -4.11
C GLY A 225 -15.37 -12.76 -3.44
N LYS A 226 -16.69 -12.82 -3.64
CA LYS A 226 -17.67 -11.97 -2.93
C LYS A 226 -17.51 -12.09 -1.41
N LYS A 227 -17.48 -13.33 -0.90
CA LYS A 227 -17.28 -13.61 0.52
C LYS A 227 -15.96 -13.02 1.05
N LEU A 228 -14.86 -13.22 0.32
CA LEU A 228 -13.57 -12.65 0.72
C LEU A 228 -13.63 -11.12 0.80
N MET A 229 -14.21 -10.47 -0.22
CA MET A 229 -14.36 -9.01 -0.26
C MET A 229 -15.17 -8.49 0.93
N SER A 230 -16.31 -9.13 1.24
CA SER A 230 -17.14 -8.80 2.41
C SER A 230 -16.42 -9.02 3.75
N GLU A 231 -15.51 -9.99 3.85
CA GLU A 231 -14.69 -10.21 5.05
C GLU A 231 -13.61 -9.12 5.21
N MET A 232 -13.01 -8.65 4.12
CA MET A 232 -12.01 -7.58 4.13
C MET A 232 -12.64 -6.22 4.46
N LEU A 233 -13.88 -5.97 4.02
CA LEU A 233 -14.56 -4.69 4.14
C LEU A 233 -15.55 -4.65 5.32
N LYS A 234 -15.08 -5.09 6.51
CA LYS A 234 -15.84 -4.99 7.75
C LYS A 234 -15.57 -3.68 8.49
N TYR A 235 -16.61 -3.12 9.12
CA TYR A 235 -16.50 -1.95 9.98
C TYR A 235 -15.47 -2.13 11.09
N ASP A 236 -15.64 -3.18 11.90
CA ASP A 236 -14.71 -3.47 13.01
C ASP A 236 -13.40 -4.03 12.43
N PRO A 237 -12.27 -3.31 12.57
CA PRO A 237 -10.99 -3.77 12.03
C PRO A 237 -10.59 -5.14 12.59
N LYS A 238 -10.93 -5.46 13.85
CA LYS A 238 -10.59 -6.75 14.48
C LYS A 238 -11.34 -7.93 13.88
N ARG A 239 -12.41 -7.68 13.11
CA ARG A 239 -13.17 -8.72 12.41
C ARG A 239 -12.65 -8.98 11.00
N ARG A 240 -11.72 -8.16 10.49
CA ARG A 240 -11.09 -8.39 9.19
C ARG A 240 -10.06 -9.54 9.31
N PRO A 241 -9.93 -10.40 8.29
CA PRO A 241 -8.92 -11.44 8.30
C PRO A 241 -7.52 -10.82 8.18
N THR A 242 -6.53 -11.45 8.78
CA THR A 242 -5.12 -11.09 8.56
C THR A 242 -4.70 -11.43 7.14
N ALA A 243 -3.67 -10.78 6.60
CA ALA A 243 -3.12 -11.10 5.27
C ALA A 243 -2.79 -12.60 5.13
N GLN A 244 -2.23 -13.22 6.18
CA GLN A 244 -1.96 -14.66 6.20
C GLN A 244 -3.24 -15.51 6.05
N LYS A 245 -4.33 -15.15 6.73
CA LYS A 245 -5.62 -15.86 6.60
C LYS A 245 -6.25 -15.67 5.23
N ILE A 246 -6.03 -14.52 4.60
CA ILE A 246 -6.50 -14.25 3.24
C ILE A 246 -5.74 -15.13 2.24
N LEU A 247 -4.41 -15.24 2.34
CA LEU A 247 -3.59 -16.05 1.43
C LEU A 247 -3.93 -17.55 1.46
N SER A 248 -4.44 -18.06 2.59
CA SER A 248 -4.86 -19.46 2.75
C SER A 248 -6.34 -19.71 2.44
N CYS A 249 -7.10 -18.70 2.01
CA CYS A 249 -8.53 -18.88 1.78
C CYS A 249 -8.83 -19.68 0.50
N ALA A 250 -10.02 -20.30 0.47
CA ALA A 250 -10.45 -21.15 -0.64
C ALA A 250 -10.59 -20.42 -1.99
N TYR A 251 -10.61 -19.08 -2.00
CA TYR A 251 -10.67 -18.28 -3.23
C TYR A 251 -9.36 -18.33 -4.02
N PHE A 252 -8.22 -18.58 -3.35
CA PHE A 252 -6.88 -18.69 -3.96
C PHE A 252 -6.36 -20.13 -4.05
N ALA A 253 -7.22 -21.12 -3.83
CA ALA A 253 -6.82 -22.53 -3.87
C ALA A 253 -6.33 -22.96 -5.27
N ASP A 254 -6.83 -22.32 -6.32
CA ASP A 254 -6.54 -22.58 -7.73
C ASP A 254 -5.30 -21.85 -8.26
N LEU A 255 -4.63 -21.02 -7.46
CA LEU A 255 -3.46 -20.23 -7.87
C LEU A 255 -2.11 -20.99 -7.76
N THR A 256 -2.10 -22.32 -7.84
CA THR A 256 -0.89 -23.15 -7.62
C THR A 256 0.29 -22.75 -8.50
N GLN A 257 0.04 -22.50 -9.80
CA GLN A 257 1.09 -22.11 -10.75
C GLN A 257 1.70 -20.75 -10.41
N LEU A 258 0.86 -19.76 -10.08
CA LEU A 258 1.33 -18.43 -9.66
C LEU A 258 2.19 -18.54 -8.39
N LYS A 259 1.73 -19.32 -7.39
CA LYS A 259 2.46 -19.53 -6.14
C LYS A 259 3.85 -20.09 -6.39
N GLN A 260 3.95 -21.14 -7.20
CA GLN A 260 5.23 -21.75 -7.58
C GLN A 260 6.14 -20.77 -8.32
N TYR A 261 5.60 -20.00 -9.26
CA TYR A 261 6.35 -18.98 -9.98
C TYR A 261 6.93 -17.91 -9.04
N LEU A 262 6.13 -17.39 -8.11
CA LEU A 262 6.56 -16.37 -7.16
C LEU A 262 7.65 -16.90 -6.22
N GLU A 263 7.51 -18.13 -5.74
CA GLU A 263 8.52 -18.78 -4.89
C GLU A 263 9.86 -18.95 -5.62
N GLN A 264 9.83 -19.49 -6.84
CA GLN A 264 11.03 -19.66 -7.67
C GLN A 264 11.71 -18.30 -7.93
N LYS A 265 10.93 -17.28 -8.32
CA LYS A 265 11.46 -15.95 -8.61
C LYS A 265 12.04 -15.26 -7.36
N GLN A 266 11.44 -15.48 -6.19
CA GLN A 266 11.98 -14.99 -4.91
C GLN A 266 13.31 -15.67 -4.54
N VAL A 267 13.44 -16.99 -4.77
CA VAL A 267 14.71 -17.72 -4.58
C VAL A 267 15.79 -17.19 -5.52
N MET A 268 15.46 -17.03 -6.80
CA MET A 268 16.41 -16.50 -7.80
C MET A 268 16.87 -15.07 -7.46
N LYS A 269 15.95 -14.20 -7.00
CA LYS A 269 16.29 -12.85 -6.52
C LYS A 269 17.29 -12.89 -5.37
N LYS A 270 17.10 -13.79 -4.39
CA LYS A 270 18.02 -13.97 -3.26
C LYS A 270 19.40 -14.47 -3.69
N LEU A 271 19.45 -15.44 -4.61
CA LEU A 271 20.71 -15.96 -5.14
C LEU A 271 21.50 -14.91 -5.93
N ALA A 272 20.82 -14.14 -6.79
CA ALA A 272 21.44 -13.06 -7.55
C ALA A 272 22.06 -11.99 -6.62
N LYS A 273 21.33 -11.59 -5.57
CA LYS A 273 21.83 -10.64 -4.56
C LYS A 273 23.05 -11.18 -3.81
N LYS A 274 23.04 -12.48 -3.43
CA LYS A 274 24.19 -13.12 -2.77
C LYS A 274 25.43 -13.15 -3.68
N ASN A 275 25.26 -13.48 -4.96
CA ASN A 275 26.36 -13.51 -5.93
C ASN A 275 26.93 -12.12 -6.20
N TYR A 276 26.08 -11.08 -6.30
CA TYR A 276 26.52 -9.70 -6.42
C TYR A 276 27.36 -9.25 -5.20
N MET A 277 26.88 -9.53 -3.99
CA MET A 277 27.60 -9.19 -2.75
C MET A 277 28.92 -9.97 -2.60
N ALA A 278 28.98 -11.22 -3.08
CA ALA A 278 30.21 -12.02 -3.08
C ALA A 278 31.22 -11.58 -4.15
N GLY A 279 30.76 -11.15 -5.32
CA GLY A 279 31.61 -10.65 -6.41
C GLY A 279 32.10 -9.20 -6.22
N GLY A 280 31.33 -8.37 -5.53
CA GLY A 280 31.66 -6.96 -5.24
C GLY A 280 32.79 -6.73 -4.22
N MET A 281 33.29 -7.78 -3.56
CA MET A 281 34.51 -7.70 -2.74
C MET A 281 35.81 -7.78 -3.56
N GLN A 282 35.72 -7.97 -4.87
CA GLN A 282 36.86 -7.85 -5.78
C GLN A 282 36.56 -6.79 -6.84
N LYS A 283 37.26 -5.65 -6.73
CA LYS A 283 37.32 -4.48 -7.63
C LYS A 283 36.42 -3.28 -7.28
N THR A 284 37.05 -2.28 -6.68
CA THR A 284 36.80 -0.87 -7.04
C THR A 284 38.13 -0.14 -7.18
N SER A 285 38.74 -0.23 -8.36
CA SER A 285 39.45 0.90 -8.95
C SER A 285 38.44 1.63 -9.83
N HIS A 286 38.25 2.92 -9.61
CA HIS A 286 37.36 3.79 -10.37
C HIS A 286 37.51 3.62 -11.89
N PRO A 287 36.41 3.75 -12.63
CA PRO A 287 36.46 4.51 -13.86
C PRO A 287 35.41 5.63 -13.87
N THR A 288 35.92 6.84 -13.98
CA THR A 288 35.25 8.02 -14.50
C THR A 288 34.79 7.79 -15.95
N HIS A 289 33.73 8.50 -16.34
CA HIS A 289 33.13 8.62 -17.68
C HIS A 289 32.19 7.51 -18.14
N LEU A 290 30.89 7.81 -18.16
CA LEU A 290 30.07 7.85 -19.38
C LEU A 290 28.67 8.41 -19.06
N LEU A 291 28.53 9.73 -19.23
CA LEU A 291 27.25 10.38 -19.51
C LEU A 291 27.05 10.35 -21.02
N ALA A 292 26.00 9.68 -21.51
CA ALA A 292 25.36 10.03 -22.78
C ALA A 292 23.96 9.40 -22.90
N ASN A 293 22.95 10.28 -22.93
CA ASN A 293 21.70 10.19 -23.67
C ASN A 293 20.83 8.92 -23.57
N THR A 294 19.76 9.03 -22.78
CA THR A 294 18.38 8.78 -23.28
C THR A 294 17.41 9.73 -22.57
N LYS A 295 16.80 10.63 -23.35
CA LYS A 295 15.73 11.54 -22.92
C LYS A 295 14.42 10.74 -22.74
N SER A 296 13.98 10.56 -21.51
CA SER A 296 12.56 10.63 -21.10
C SER A 296 12.45 10.61 -19.58
N SER A 297 13.00 11.62 -18.91
CA SER A 297 12.78 11.84 -17.48
C SER A 297 11.41 12.49 -17.30
N HIS A 298 10.43 11.75 -16.81
CA HIS A 298 9.31 12.37 -16.09
C HIS A 298 9.86 12.89 -14.77
N GLN A 299 10.21 14.17 -14.76
CA GLN A 299 10.68 14.89 -13.60
C GLN A 299 9.44 15.19 -12.73
N MET A 300 9.19 14.39 -11.70
CA MET A 300 8.22 14.76 -10.67
C MET A 300 8.82 15.86 -9.81
N ASP A 301 8.20 17.04 -9.84
CA ASP A 301 8.57 18.17 -8.99
C ASP A 301 8.09 17.92 -7.55
N MET A 302 9.05 17.59 -6.69
CA MET A 302 8.85 17.36 -5.25
C MET A 302 8.66 18.66 -4.46
N SER A 303 8.66 19.84 -5.09
CA SER A 303 8.45 21.14 -4.43
C SER A 303 7.09 21.28 -3.72
N LYS A 304 6.12 20.40 -4.03
CA LYS A 304 4.77 20.42 -3.42
C LYS A 304 4.65 19.77 -2.05
N PHE A 305 5.71 19.16 -1.51
CA PHE A 305 5.64 18.40 -0.24
C PHE A 305 6.34 19.06 0.97
N ILE A 306 6.87 20.30 0.84
CA ILE A 306 7.67 20.93 1.91
C ILE A 306 7.11 22.31 2.36
N GLN A 307 5.80 22.54 2.29
CA GLN A 307 5.21 23.75 2.88
C GLN A 307 3.98 23.47 3.72
N SER A 308 4.22 23.12 4.98
CA SER A 308 3.45 23.63 6.12
C SER A 308 4.06 23.07 7.40
N ASP A 309 5.04 23.77 7.97
CA ASP A 309 5.37 23.73 9.39
C ASP A 309 6.44 24.79 9.62
N LEU A 310 5.99 26.04 9.77
CA LEU A 310 6.68 27.14 10.44
C LEU A 310 5.79 28.38 10.33
N THR A 311 4.83 28.54 11.24
CA THR A 311 4.41 29.86 11.76
C THR A 311 3.59 29.66 13.03
N PHE A 312 4.19 30.08 14.16
CA PHE A 312 3.68 30.38 15.51
C PHE A 312 2.83 29.34 16.24
#